data_AF-A0A7S1KVR2-F1
#
_entry.id   AF-A0A7S1KVR2-F1
#
_cell.length_a   1.000
_cell.length_b   1.000
_cell.length_c   1.000
_cell.angle_alpha   90.00
_cell.angle_beta   90.00
_cell.angle_gamma   90.00
#
_symmetry.space_group_name_H-M   'P 1'
#
loop_
_entity.id
_entity.type
_entity.pdbx_description
1 polymer ?
#
loop_
_entity_poly.entity_id
_entity_poly.type
_entity_poly.pdbx_seq_one_letter_code
_entity_poly.pdbx_strand_id
1 'polypeptide(L)'
;MKVMKAKRVSKIAHGRFARAMVFKGRKEKTVGGVKADGLMRNKRGKIVSKRASAVGRRLYKNIEGWTEAVVEARKALHSRGFVAINGKTLHGKALYLKAKAIREERRGSTSRGTAAPDAVAEVAAQ
;
A
#
# COMPACT_ATOMS: atom_id res chain seq x y z
N MET A 1 39.00 26.07 36.23
CA MET A 1 38.12 25.57 35.15
C MET A 1 36.69 25.44 35.69
N LYS A 2 35.70 26.06 35.04
CA LYS A 2 34.29 25.98 35.46
C LYS A 2 33.67 24.70 34.89
N VAL A 3 33.55 23.67 35.72
CA VAL A 3 32.97 22.38 35.31
C VAL A 3 31.45 22.56 35.20
N MET A 4 30.91 22.53 33.99
CA MET A 4 29.45 22.62 33.78
C MET A 4 28.77 21.27 34.08
N LYS A 5 27.64 21.30 34.79
CA LYS A 5 26.80 20.12 35.03
C LYS A 5 26.22 19.60 33.71
N ALA A 6 26.31 18.29 33.48
CA ALA A 6 25.75 17.66 32.30
C ALA A 6 24.22 17.88 32.23
N LYS A 7 23.73 18.38 31.09
CA LYS A 7 22.31 18.61 30.86
C LYS A 7 21.58 17.29 30.67
N ARG A 8 20.47 17.07 31.40
CA ARG A 8 19.62 15.88 31.22
C ARG A 8 19.05 15.85 29.80
N VAL A 9 19.53 14.91 28.99
CA VAL A 9 19.03 14.71 27.63
C VAL A 9 17.63 14.11 27.69
N SER A 10 16.65 14.72 27.00
CA SER A 10 15.28 14.20 26.98
C SER A 10 15.22 12.79 26.40
N LYS A 11 14.40 11.90 26.99
CA LYS A 11 14.17 10.55 26.44
C LYS A 11 13.20 10.55 25.25
N ILE A 12 12.36 11.59 25.16
CA ILE A 12 11.33 11.76 24.13
C ILE A 12 11.90 12.59 22.97
N ALA A 13 11.66 12.12 21.75
CA ALA A 13 12.02 12.79 20.51
C ALA A 13 10.89 13.71 20.04
N HIS A 14 11.22 14.98 19.77
CA HIS A 14 10.32 16.01 19.26
C HIS A 14 10.72 16.45 17.84
N GLY A 15 9.80 17.13 17.15
CA GLY A 15 10.05 17.76 15.85
C GLY A 15 10.03 16.83 14.64
N ARG A 16 10.37 17.39 13.47
CA ARG A 16 10.29 16.72 12.15
C ARG A 16 11.11 15.42 12.08
N PHE A 17 12.23 15.36 12.78
CA PHE A 17 13.15 14.23 12.78
C PHE A 17 12.93 13.26 13.94
N ALA A 18 11.84 13.38 14.71
CA ALA A 18 11.59 12.55 15.89
C ALA A 18 11.68 11.04 15.60
N ARG A 19 11.01 10.58 14.54
CA ARG A 19 11.04 9.17 14.12
C ARG A 19 12.43 8.72 13.68
N ALA A 20 13.19 9.60 13.03
CA ALA A 20 14.56 9.31 12.62
C ALA A 20 15.53 9.21 13.80
N MET A 21 15.39 10.08 14.80
CA MET A 21 16.20 10.03 16.02
C MET A 21 15.94 8.76 16.84
N VAL A 22 14.68 8.35 16.95
CA VAL A 22 14.30 7.11 17.65
C VAL A 22 14.79 5.87 16.88
N PHE A 23 14.63 5.86 15.56
CA PHE A 23 15.12 4.75 14.73
C PHE A 23 16.65 4.60 14.77
N LYS A 24 17.39 5.71 14.93
CA LYS A 24 18.84 5.71 15.14
C LYS A 24 19.27 5.44 16.59
N GLY A 25 18.33 5.21 17.52
CA GLY A 25 18.64 4.95 18.93
C GLY A 25 19.06 6.17 19.76
N ARG A 26 19.00 7.40 19.21
CA ARG A 26 19.37 8.63 19.95
C ARG A 26 18.35 9.01 21.03
N LYS A 27 17.14 8.48 20.92
CA LYS A 27 15.99 8.74 21.78
C LYS A 27 15.18 7.45 21.92
N GLU A 28 14.48 7.30 23.04
CA GLU A 28 13.77 6.06 23.36
C GLU A 28 12.41 5.98 22.64
N LYS A 29 11.66 7.08 22.64
CA LYS A 29 10.29 7.14 22.08
C LYS A 29 10.00 8.48 21.42
N THR A 30 9.08 8.47 20.47
CA THR A 30 8.51 9.70 19.90
C THR A 30 7.44 10.30 20.81
N VAL A 31 7.00 11.54 20.54
CA VAL A 31 5.87 12.17 21.26
C VAL A 31 4.62 11.27 21.27
N GLY A 32 4.34 10.57 20.16
CA GLY A 32 3.23 9.62 20.05
C GLY A 32 3.52 8.22 20.62
N GLY A 33 4.53 8.06 21.46
CA GLY A 33 4.84 6.80 22.16
C GLY A 33 5.49 5.70 21.31
N VAL A 34 5.76 5.94 20.03
CA VAL A 34 6.34 4.93 19.14
C VAL A 34 7.84 4.77 19.41
N LYS A 35 8.27 3.54 19.73
CA LYS A 35 9.67 3.09 19.88
C LYS A 35 10.28 2.64 18.54
N ALA A 36 11.58 2.39 18.53
CA ALA A 36 12.31 1.96 17.33
C ALA A 36 11.72 0.69 16.68
N ASP A 37 11.29 -0.29 17.50
CA ASP A 37 10.71 -1.56 17.03
C ASP A 37 9.43 -1.36 16.21
N GLY A 38 8.68 -0.31 16.52
CA GLY A 38 7.45 0.06 15.84
C GLY A 38 7.66 0.88 14.57
N LEU A 39 8.91 1.21 14.22
CA LEU A 39 9.27 2.00 13.04
C LEU A 39 9.86 1.13 11.94
N MET A 40 9.73 1.61 10.71
CA MET A 40 10.32 0.99 9.52
C MET A 40 10.67 2.06 8.48
N ARG A 41 11.67 1.77 7.64
CA ARG A 41 12.01 2.60 6.47
C ARG A 41 11.19 2.14 5.27
N ASN A 42 10.52 3.08 4.60
CA ASN A 42 9.82 2.77 3.35
C ASN A 42 10.76 2.85 2.13
N LYS A 43 10.30 2.39 0.96
CA LYS A 43 11.07 2.46 -0.30
C LYS A 43 11.49 3.87 -0.73
N ARG A 44 10.80 4.90 -0.23
CA ARG A 44 11.12 6.33 -0.47
C ARG A 44 12.11 6.89 0.55
N GLY A 45 12.69 6.04 1.40
CA GLY A 45 13.65 6.42 2.44
C GLY A 45 13.04 7.06 3.70
N LYS A 46 11.73 7.27 3.76
CA LYS A 46 11.03 7.88 4.91
C LYS A 46 10.77 6.86 6.01
N ILE A 47 10.99 7.27 7.26
CA ILE A 47 10.71 6.44 8.45
C ILE A 47 9.25 6.62 8.86
N VAL A 48 8.50 5.53 8.83
CA VAL A 48 7.07 5.46 9.14
C VAL A 48 6.80 4.40 10.20
N SER A 49 5.65 4.45 10.86
CA SER A 49 5.27 3.39 11.79
C SER A 49 4.82 2.14 11.03
N LYS A 50 5.21 0.96 11.53
CA LYS A 50 4.80 -0.35 10.99
C LYS A 50 3.27 -0.48 10.98
N ARG A 51 2.61 -0.01 12.04
CA ARG A 51 1.14 0.03 12.16
C ARG A 51 0.49 0.82 11.02
N ALA A 52 0.94 2.05 10.77
CA ALA A 52 0.38 2.88 9.70
C ALA A 52 0.62 2.26 8.32
N SER A 53 1.78 1.65 8.10
CA SER A 53 2.05 0.94 6.85
C SER A 53 1.13 -0.27 6.67
N ALA A 54 0.89 -1.06 7.72
CA ALA A 54 -0.01 -2.21 7.65
C ALA A 54 -1.45 -1.81 7.35
N VAL A 55 -1.95 -0.74 7.97
CA VAL A 55 -3.28 -0.19 7.68
C VAL A 55 -3.38 0.25 6.21
N GLY A 56 -2.39 0.98 5.70
CA GLY A 56 -2.37 1.41 4.30
C GLY A 56 -2.39 0.24 3.32
N ARG A 57 -1.67 -0.86 3.60
CA ARG A 57 -1.70 -2.07 2.77
C ARG A 57 -3.06 -2.76 2.80
N ARG A 58 -3.75 -2.78 3.95
CA ARG A 58 -5.10 -3.35 4.06
C ARG A 58 -6.11 -2.55 3.25
N LEU A 59 -6.06 -1.22 3.34
CA LEU A 59 -6.96 -0.34 2.60
C LEU A 59 -6.74 -0.40 1.09
N TYR A 60 -5.50 -0.62 0.65
CA TYR A 60 -5.17 -0.73 -0.78
C TYR A 60 -5.94 -1.85 -1.49
N LYS A 61 -6.27 -2.94 -0.80
CA LYS A 61 -7.05 -4.07 -1.36
C LYS A 61 -8.39 -3.62 -1.96
N ASN A 62 -9.01 -2.58 -1.40
CA ASN A 62 -10.29 -2.08 -1.90
C ASN A 62 -10.16 -1.33 -3.24
N ILE A 63 -8.97 -0.84 -3.57
CA ILE A 63 -8.68 0.02 -4.73
C ILE A 63 -7.87 -0.74 -5.79
N GLU A 64 -7.20 -1.82 -5.39
CA GLU A 64 -6.33 -2.67 -6.22
C GLU A 64 -7.01 -3.11 -7.51
N GLY A 65 -8.23 -3.67 -7.43
CA GLY A 65 -8.95 -4.16 -8.61
C GLY A 65 -9.22 -3.08 -9.68
N TRP A 66 -9.47 -1.83 -9.27
CA TRP A 66 -9.62 -0.73 -10.23
C TRP A 66 -8.28 -0.29 -10.82
N THR A 67 -7.25 -0.22 -9.99
CA THR A 67 -5.91 0.23 -10.41
C THR A 67 -5.32 -0.72 -11.45
N GLU A 68 -5.45 -2.02 -11.22
CA GLU A 68 -4.98 -3.04 -12.16
C GLU A 68 -5.75 -3.03 -13.48
N ALA A 69 -7.08 -2.91 -13.42
CA ALA A 69 -7.91 -2.82 -14.63
C ALA A 69 -7.54 -1.60 -15.49
N VAL A 70 -7.21 -0.47 -14.87
CA VAL A 70 -6.74 0.73 -15.58
C VAL A 70 -5.35 0.49 -16.20
N VAL A 71 -4.43 -0.16 -15.48
CA VAL A 71 -3.09 -0.49 -16.02
C VAL A 71 -3.20 -1.42 -17.23
N GLU A 72 -4.06 -2.42 -17.17
CA GLU A 72 -4.31 -3.35 -18.28
C GLU A 72 -4.97 -2.65 -19.47
N ALA A 73 -5.99 -1.82 -19.23
CA ALA A 73 -6.63 -1.03 -20.28
C ALA A 73 -5.63 -0.10 -20.97
N ARG A 74 -4.72 0.53 -20.21
CA ARG A 74 -3.65 1.38 -20.77
C ARG A 74 -2.68 0.62 -21.65
N LYS A 75 -2.30 -0.60 -21.27
CA LYS A 75 -1.45 -1.48 -22.08
C LYS A 75 -2.16 -1.85 -23.39
N ALA A 76 -3.42 -2.28 -23.30
CA ALA A 76 -4.19 -2.72 -24.45
C ALA A 76 -4.51 -1.58 -25.45
N LEU A 77 -4.62 -0.34 -24.97
CA LEU A 77 -4.82 0.85 -25.82
C LEU A 77 -3.51 1.58 -26.17
N HIS A 78 -2.35 1.01 -25.81
CA HIS A 78 -1.03 1.59 -26.05
C HIS A 78 -0.91 3.08 -25.65
N SER A 79 -1.58 3.48 -24.56
CA SER A 79 -1.71 4.88 -24.16
C SER A 79 -0.42 5.42 -23.52
N ARG A 80 0.33 6.21 -24.28
CA ARG A 80 1.56 6.89 -23.84
C ARG A 80 1.23 8.26 -23.23
N GLY A 81 1.99 8.66 -22.20
CA GLY A 81 1.81 9.95 -21.53
C GLY A 81 0.61 10.01 -20.59
N PHE A 82 0.14 11.22 -20.30
CA PHE A 82 -1.01 11.46 -19.44
C PHE A 82 -2.31 11.44 -20.27
N VAL A 83 -3.28 10.63 -19.84
CA VAL A 83 -4.62 10.58 -20.42
C VAL A 83 -5.63 10.66 -19.28
N ALA A 84 -6.53 11.64 -19.33
CA ALA A 84 -7.58 11.81 -18.36
C ALA A 84 -8.62 10.68 -18.49
N ILE A 85 -8.83 9.92 -17.41
CA ILE A 85 -9.84 8.84 -17.36
C ILE A 85 -11.23 9.48 -17.44
N ASN A 86 -12.05 9.03 -18.38
CA ASN A 86 -13.38 9.61 -18.68
C ASN A 86 -13.32 11.13 -18.97
N GLY A 87 -12.24 11.59 -19.58
CA GLY A 87 -12.08 12.97 -20.00
C GLY A 87 -12.91 13.33 -21.24
N LYS A 88 -12.74 14.57 -21.72
CA LYS A 88 -13.40 15.06 -22.94
C LYS A 88 -12.91 14.36 -24.21
N THR A 89 -11.69 13.81 -24.18
CA THR A 89 -11.07 13.15 -25.33
C THR A 89 -11.63 11.74 -25.56
N LEU A 90 -11.69 11.31 -26.82
CA LEU A 90 -12.15 9.98 -27.20
C LEU A 90 -11.32 8.87 -26.54
N HIS A 91 -9.99 9.05 -26.49
CA HIS A 91 -9.09 8.13 -25.80
C HIS A 91 -9.38 7.99 -24.30
N GLY A 92 -9.71 9.08 -23.61
CA GLY A 92 -10.05 9.05 -22.18
C GLY A 92 -11.34 8.27 -21.90
N LYS A 93 -12.34 8.43 -22.78
CA LYS A 93 -13.61 7.68 -22.72
C LYS A 93 -13.39 6.20 -23.02
N ALA A 94 -12.63 5.87 -24.07
CA ALA A 94 -12.31 4.48 -24.44
C ALA A 94 -11.55 3.75 -23.31
N LEU A 95 -10.58 4.42 -22.68
CA LEU A 95 -9.83 3.87 -21.55
C LEU A 95 -10.73 3.57 -20.35
N TYR A 96 -11.68 4.46 -20.04
CA TYR A 96 -12.63 4.24 -18.96
C TYR A 96 -13.54 3.04 -19.23
N LEU A 97 -14.11 2.95 -20.44
CA LEU A 97 -14.98 1.84 -20.83
C LEU A 97 -14.24 0.49 -20.77
N LYS A 98 -13.01 0.44 -21.30
CA LYS A 98 -12.20 -0.79 -21.26
C LYS A 98 -11.80 -1.18 -19.84
N ALA A 99 -11.39 -0.24 -19.00
CA ALA A 99 -11.07 -0.50 -17.60
C ALA A 99 -12.31 -0.99 -16.82
N LYS A 100 -13.49 -0.41 -17.08
CA LYS A 100 -14.75 -0.86 -16.48
C LYS A 100 -15.08 -2.29 -16.90
N ALA A 101 -14.95 -2.62 -18.18
CA ALA A 101 -15.19 -3.98 -18.69
C ALA A 101 -14.28 -5.02 -18.01
N ILE A 102 -12.97 -4.76 -17.95
CA ILE A 102 -12.00 -5.66 -17.28
C ILE A 102 -12.33 -5.84 -15.80
N ARG A 103 -12.73 -4.76 -15.11
CA ARG A 103 -13.10 -4.84 -13.68
C ARG A 103 -14.35 -5.70 -13.48
N GLU A 104 -15.36 -5.53 -14.32
CA GLU A 104 -16.59 -6.32 -14.26
C GLU A 104 -16.34 -7.79 -14.58
N GLU A 105 -15.51 -8.08 -15.58
CA GLU A 105 -15.09 -9.44 -15.92
C GLU A 105 -14.34 -10.10 -14.75
N ARG A 106 -13.39 -9.39 -14.14
CA ARG A 106 -12.67 -9.87 -12.96
C ARG A 106 -13.62 -10.10 -11.78
N ARG A 107 -14.56 -9.18 -11.53
CA ARG A 107 -15.59 -9.33 -10.48
C ARG A 107 -16.45 -10.57 -10.72
N GLY A 108 -16.85 -10.81 -11.95
CA GLY A 108 -17.62 -12.00 -12.36
C GLY A 108 -16.81 -13.30 -12.40
N SER A 109 -15.47 -13.23 -12.51
CA SER A 109 -14.58 -14.39 -12.39
C SER A 109 -14.40 -14.82 -10.94
N THR A 110 -14.25 -13.85 -10.02
CA THR A 110 -14.15 -14.11 -8.58
C THR A 110 -15.42 -14.75 -8.02
N SER A 111 -16.60 -14.41 -8.55
CA SER A 111 -17.86 -15.07 -8.16
C SER A 111 -18.05 -16.47 -8.77
N ARG A 112 -17.38 -16.78 -9.89
CA ARG A 112 -17.42 -18.12 -10.52
C ARG A 112 -16.41 -19.09 -9.91
N GLY A 113 -15.30 -18.60 -9.36
CA GLY A 113 -14.27 -19.42 -8.69
C GLY A 113 -14.59 -19.84 -7.26
N THR A 114 -15.74 -19.43 -6.70
CA THR A 114 -16.25 -19.87 -5.38
C THR A 114 -17.33 -20.95 -5.47
N ALA A 115 -17.65 -21.46 -6.67
CA ALA A 115 -18.37 -22.72 -6.81
C ALA A 115 -17.37 -23.87 -6.62
N ALA A 116 -17.61 -24.71 -5.61
CA ALA A 116 -16.68 -25.63 -4.96
C ALA A 116 -15.88 -26.59 -5.88
N PRO A 117 -14.66 -26.99 -5.49
CA PRO A 117 -14.05 -28.25 -5.90
C PRO A 117 -14.52 -29.37 -4.96
N ASP A 118 -15.68 -29.95 -5.21
CA ASP A 118 -16.08 -31.23 -4.60
C ASP A 118 -16.62 -32.16 -5.70
N ALA A 119 -16.20 -33.43 -5.64
CA ALA A 119 -16.51 -34.56 -6.52
C ALA A 119 -15.58 -34.79 -7.72
N VAL A 120 -14.49 -35.55 -7.51
CA VAL A 120 -14.38 -36.97 -7.91
C VAL A 120 -13.01 -37.53 -7.47
N ALA A 121 -12.97 -38.14 -6.29
CA ALA A 121 -11.84 -38.94 -5.83
C ALA A 121 -12.36 -40.18 -5.11
N GLU A 122 -13.10 -41.04 -5.81
CA GLU A 122 -13.41 -42.39 -5.33
C GLU A 122 -13.87 -43.28 -6.49
N VAL A 123 -12.93 -43.92 -7.20
CA VAL A 123 -13.04 -45.32 -7.67
C VAL A 123 -11.63 -45.85 -7.90
N ALA A 124 -10.98 -46.32 -6.84
CA ALA A 124 -9.81 -47.17 -6.90
C ALA A 124 -9.99 -48.31 -5.89
N ALA A 125 -10.88 -49.24 -6.24
CA ALA A 125 -10.96 -50.58 -5.65
C ALA A 125 -11.87 -51.44 -6.52
N GLN A 126 -11.26 -52.15 -7.48
CA GLN A 126 -11.59 -53.51 -7.91
C GLN A 126 -10.51 -53.99 -8.87
#